data_AF-A0A8D8CC09-F1
#
_entry.id   AF-A0A8D8CC09-F1
#
_cell.length_a   1.000
_cell.length_b   1.000
_cell.length_c   1.000
_cell.angle_alpha   90.00
_cell.angle_beta   90.00
_cell.angle_gamma   90.00
#
_symmetry.space_group_name_H-M   'P 1'
#
loop_
_entity.id
_entity.type
_entity.pdbx_description
1 polymer ?
#
loop_
_entity_poly.entity_id
_entity_poly.type
_entity_poly.pdbx_seq_one_letter_code
_entity_poly.pdbx_strand_id
1 'polypeptide(L)'
;ATNIAGRGTDFKTSQEVEHHGGMCVIVTFLPESNRVEMQNVGRTAREGKRGMAQLIVLDKNNTPMDTLKTLRSLNETEADEKATDEAKRMLVQDALFQRFCTLENKFLPSHDVVRNVQLWNLLQINWAIFSSDHLNARKIAEESRKLELKTIKQYINKMKGKKLEMLTKEEIDTTVSEEVASMKPKFEALYTQSKRNEFCQQQSSHMPKELIDCFRANKAYEPFITKDARDFKWTLYDRKGAEESWGMWLKSKHFVENEATEDQATKMFEEEFVKEFETRAKTDQVIRNPFFYVLKGNDALDRKDVEAAINCYDRAIQLDPTFSVNARYNKAQALLTYAENKLSR
;
A
#
# COMPACT_ATOMS: atom_id res chain seq x y z
N ALA A 1 5.24 -19.33 43.97
CA ALA A 1 5.03 -19.31 42.51
C ALA A 1 4.61 -17.90 42.10
N THR A 2 5.35 -17.22 41.21
CA THR A 2 5.05 -15.83 40.83
C THR A 2 4.04 -15.79 39.69
N ASN A 3 2.90 -15.12 39.91
CA ASN A 3 1.77 -14.78 39.02
C ASN A 3 1.16 -15.88 38.12
N ILE A 4 1.95 -16.71 37.45
CA ILE A 4 1.50 -17.73 36.47
C ILE A 4 2.25 -19.07 36.62
N ALA A 5 3.35 -19.13 37.39
CA ALA A 5 4.13 -20.38 37.52
C ALA A 5 3.28 -21.57 38.01
N GLY A 6 3.33 -22.69 37.27
CA GLY A 6 2.56 -23.90 37.54
C GLY A 6 1.06 -23.81 37.24
N ARG A 7 0.59 -22.83 36.45
CA ARG A 7 -0.81 -22.79 35.99
C ARG A 7 -1.10 -24.02 35.12
N GLY A 8 -2.19 -24.72 35.41
CA GLY A 8 -2.57 -25.96 34.72
C GLY A 8 -1.89 -27.22 35.26
N THR A 9 -0.93 -27.09 36.18
CA THR A 9 -0.36 -28.23 36.91
C THR A 9 -1.24 -28.55 38.11
N ASP A 10 -1.64 -29.81 38.23
CA ASP A 10 -2.35 -30.29 39.41
C ASP A 10 -1.37 -30.72 40.50
N PHE A 11 -1.50 -30.14 41.70
CA PHE A 11 -0.67 -30.49 42.84
C PHE A 11 -1.34 -31.61 43.62
N LYS A 12 -0.83 -32.83 43.46
CA LYS A 12 -1.32 -34.00 44.18
C LYS A 12 -0.72 -34.03 45.60
N THR A 13 -1.59 -34.01 46.60
CA THR A 13 -1.25 -34.23 48.01
C THR A 13 -1.22 -35.72 48.33
N SER A 14 -0.32 -36.13 49.24
CA SER A 14 -0.27 -37.49 49.79
C SER A 14 -1.25 -37.64 50.96
N GLN A 15 -1.56 -38.88 51.36
CA GLN A 15 -2.43 -39.15 52.51
C GLN A 15 -1.91 -38.51 53.82
N GLU A 16 -0.59 -38.46 54.00
CA GLU A 16 0.03 -37.82 55.15
C GLU A 16 -0.22 -36.31 55.19
N VAL A 17 -0.13 -35.63 54.03
CA VAL A 17 -0.42 -34.19 53.93
C VAL A 17 -1.90 -33.91 54.22
N GLU A 18 -2.81 -34.76 53.73
CA GLU A 18 -4.24 -34.66 54.01
C GLU A 18 -4.58 -34.87 55.50
N HIS A 19 -3.89 -35.79 56.17
CA HIS A 19 -4.03 -35.97 57.62
C HIS A 19 -3.70 -34.68 58.39
N HIS A 20 -2.69 -33.95 57.93
CA HIS A 20 -2.26 -32.66 58.48
C HIS A 20 -3.07 -31.44 58.00
N GLY A 21 -4.20 -31.64 57.31
CA GLY A 21 -5.09 -30.55 56.88
C GLY A 21 -4.92 -30.13 55.42
N GLY A 22 -4.09 -30.82 54.64
CA GLY A 22 -3.93 -30.62 53.22
C GLY A 22 -2.98 -29.49 52.84
N MET A 23 -3.00 -29.08 51.57
CA MET A 23 -2.09 -28.04 51.07
C MET A 23 -2.52 -26.65 51.55
N CYS A 24 -1.57 -25.86 52.06
CA CYS A 24 -1.77 -24.46 52.38
C CYS A 24 -1.26 -23.56 51.24
N VAL A 25 -2.09 -22.64 50.76
CA VAL A 25 -1.72 -21.62 49.78
C VAL A 25 -1.65 -20.27 50.47
N ILE A 26 -0.46 -19.67 50.49
CA ILE A 26 -0.26 -18.33 51.04
C ILE A 26 -0.08 -17.36 49.87
N VAL A 27 -0.95 -16.35 49.80
CA VAL A 27 -0.86 -15.25 48.83
C VAL A 27 -0.32 -14.02 49.55
N THR A 28 0.83 -13.51 49.13
CA THR A 28 1.58 -12.46 49.86
C THR A 28 1.34 -11.03 49.34
N PHE A 29 0.28 -10.83 48.56
CA PHE A 29 -0.11 -9.55 47.98
C PHE A 29 -1.62 -9.57 47.69
N LEU A 30 -2.27 -8.39 47.66
CA LEU A 30 -3.66 -8.29 47.23
C LEU A 30 -3.71 -8.42 45.70
N PRO A 31 -4.33 -9.47 45.13
CA PRO A 31 -4.43 -9.60 43.68
C PRO A 31 -5.28 -8.48 43.09
N GLU A 32 -4.95 -8.02 41.87
CA GLU A 32 -5.63 -6.92 41.18
C GLU A 32 -7.10 -7.21 40.85
N SER A 33 -7.47 -8.49 40.71
CA SER A 33 -8.87 -8.89 40.52
C SER A 33 -9.30 -10.03 41.43
N ASN A 34 -10.59 -10.07 41.74
CA ASN A 34 -11.21 -11.19 42.45
C ASN A 34 -10.98 -12.53 41.73
N ARG A 35 -10.98 -12.51 40.39
CA ARG A 35 -10.69 -13.69 39.56
C ARG A 35 -9.31 -14.27 39.86
N VAL A 36 -8.28 -13.43 39.97
CA VAL A 36 -6.91 -13.89 40.24
C VAL A 36 -6.77 -14.39 41.68
N GLU A 37 -7.46 -13.77 42.64
CA GLU A 37 -7.53 -14.28 44.01
C GLU A 37 -8.13 -15.70 44.05
N MET A 38 -9.29 -15.89 43.43
CA MET A 38 -9.96 -17.20 43.39
C MET A 38 -9.15 -18.26 42.64
N GLN A 39 -8.36 -17.88 41.64
CA GLN A 39 -7.44 -18.80 40.97
C GLN A 39 -6.30 -19.28 41.89
N ASN A 40 -5.80 -18.40 42.77
CA ASN A 40 -4.80 -18.78 43.76
C ASN A 40 -5.42 -19.67 44.84
N VAL A 41 -6.58 -19.31 45.38
CA VAL A 41 -7.33 -20.10 46.36
C VAL A 41 -7.66 -21.50 45.80
N GLY A 42 -8.15 -21.58 44.56
CA GLY A 42 -8.52 -22.83 43.88
C GLY A 42 -7.35 -23.74 43.49
N ARG A 43 -6.12 -23.43 43.92
CA ARG A 43 -4.98 -24.35 43.81
C ARG A 43 -5.01 -25.44 44.89
N THR A 44 -5.64 -25.18 46.03
CA THR A 44 -5.81 -26.17 47.10
C THR A 44 -7.22 -26.74 47.14
N ALA A 45 -7.45 -27.73 48.02
CA ALA A 45 -8.75 -28.34 48.30
C ALA A 45 -9.51 -28.85 47.05
N ARG A 46 -8.78 -29.39 46.07
CA ARG A 46 -9.37 -29.95 44.84
C ARG A 46 -9.97 -31.33 45.08
N GLU A 47 -11.06 -31.64 44.37
CA GLU A 47 -11.69 -32.97 44.38
C GLU A 47 -12.08 -33.47 45.79
N GLY A 48 -12.48 -32.56 46.68
CA GLY A 48 -12.87 -32.89 48.06
C GLY A 48 -11.72 -33.11 49.03
N LYS A 49 -10.47 -32.87 48.61
CA LYS A 49 -9.30 -32.87 49.49
C LYS A 49 -9.33 -31.68 50.45
N ARG A 50 -8.61 -31.80 51.57
CA ARG A 50 -8.46 -30.74 52.56
C ARG A 50 -7.48 -29.69 52.06
N GLY A 51 -7.60 -28.47 52.57
CA GLY A 51 -6.72 -27.39 52.19
C GLY A 51 -7.11 -26.08 52.81
N MET A 52 -6.17 -25.14 52.81
CA MET A 52 -6.36 -23.79 53.32
C MET A 52 -5.74 -22.78 52.36
N ALA A 53 -6.37 -21.63 52.20
CA ALA A 53 -5.77 -20.49 51.54
C ALA A 53 -5.80 -19.29 52.48
N GLN A 54 -4.67 -18.58 52.57
CA GLN A 54 -4.55 -17.38 53.38
C GLN A 54 -3.94 -16.25 52.56
N LEU A 55 -4.59 -15.10 52.62
CA LEU A 55 -4.11 -13.86 52.02
C LEU A 55 -3.41 -13.03 53.09
N ILE A 56 -2.17 -12.66 52.85
CA ILE A 56 -1.33 -11.82 53.72
C ILE A 56 -0.92 -10.59 52.92
N VAL A 57 -1.36 -9.41 53.35
CA VAL A 57 -1.15 -8.14 52.62
C VAL A 57 -0.52 -7.15 53.57
N LEU A 58 0.49 -6.44 53.07
CA LEU A 58 1.06 -5.28 53.75
C LEU A 58 0.32 -4.03 53.29
N ASP A 59 -0.41 -3.41 54.21
CA ASP A 59 -1.00 -2.08 54.01
C ASP A 59 -0.46 -1.10 55.05
N LYS A 60 0.02 0.07 54.60
CA LYS A 60 0.59 1.10 55.49
C LYS A 60 -0.47 1.72 56.40
N ASN A 61 -1.72 1.70 55.97
CA ASN A 61 -2.84 2.33 56.67
C ASN A 61 -3.57 1.38 57.61
N ASN A 62 -3.13 0.11 57.72
CA ASN A 62 -3.80 -0.95 58.48
C ASN A 62 -5.30 -1.08 58.15
N THR A 63 -5.64 -0.88 56.88
CA THR A 63 -7.02 -0.99 56.38
C THR A 63 -7.53 -2.42 56.54
N PRO A 64 -8.75 -2.64 57.05
CA PRO A 64 -9.32 -3.99 57.14
C PRO A 64 -9.35 -4.70 55.78
N MET A 65 -9.07 -6.01 55.77
CA MET A 65 -9.04 -6.82 54.55
C MET A 65 -10.34 -6.72 53.74
N ASP A 66 -11.49 -6.70 54.41
CA ASP A 66 -12.78 -6.57 53.74
C ASP A 66 -12.90 -5.22 53.01
N THR A 67 -12.44 -4.13 53.63
CA THR A 67 -12.41 -2.81 53.00
C THR A 67 -11.45 -2.76 51.80
N LEU A 68 -10.27 -3.38 51.90
CA LEU A 68 -9.33 -3.49 50.77
C LEU A 68 -9.95 -4.26 49.60
N LYS A 69 -10.68 -5.35 49.88
CA LYS A 69 -11.40 -6.12 48.86
C LYS A 69 -12.54 -5.32 48.25
N THR A 70 -13.29 -4.56 49.05
CA THR A 70 -14.34 -3.65 48.54
C THR A 70 -13.75 -2.59 47.60
N LEU A 71 -12.65 -1.93 48.00
CA LEU A 71 -11.96 -0.93 47.17
C LEU A 71 -11.45 -1.54 45.86
N ARG A 72 -10.87 -2.74 45.91
CA ARG A 72 -10.48 -3.47 44.70
C ARG A 72 -11.68 -3.71 43.78
N SER A 73 -12.79 -4.23 44.31
CA SER A 73 -13.98 -4.50 43.50
C SER A 73 -14.56 -3.24 42.87
N LEU A 74 -14.53 -2.10 43.57
CA LEU A 74 -14.91 -0.80 42.99
C LEU A 74 -13.99 -0.41 41.83
N ASN A 75 -12.67 -0.54 42.01
CA ASN A 75 -11.70 -0.25 40.94
C ASN A 75 -11.85 -1.20 39.74
N GLU A 76 -12.17 -2.49 39.97
CA GLU A 76 -12.48 -3.46 38.91
C GLU A 76 -13.72 -3.01 38.11
N THR A 77 -14.80 -2.62 38.80
CA THR A 77 -16.01 -2.12 38.13
C THR A 77 -15.74 -0.84 37.34
N GLU A 78 -15.00 0.11 37.90
CA GLU A 78 -14.63 1.34 37.18
C GLU A 78 -13.75 1.06 35.96
N ALA A 79 -12.83 0.10 36.05
CA ALA A 79 -12.00 -0.32 34.93
C ALA A 79 -12.82 -1.02 33.84
N ASP A 80 -13.76 -1.89 34.22
CA ASP A 80 -14.65 -2.59 33.29
C ASP A 80 -15.61 -1.61 32.57
N GLU A 81 -16.13 -0.60 33.28
CA GLU A 81 -16.93 0.48 32.70
C GLU A 81 -16.11 1.27 31.67
N LYS A 82 -14.90 1.72 32.03
CA LYS A 82 -13.99 2.43 31.12
C LYS A 82 -13.64 1.59 29.88
N ALA A 83 -13.35 0.30 30.06
CA ALA A 83 -13.04 -0.61 28.96
C ALA A 83 -14.25 -0.80 28.02
N THR A 84 -15.45 -0.87 28.59
CA THR A 84 -16.70 -0.95 27.82
C THR A 84 -16.91 0.31 26.99
N ASP A 85 -16.66 1.49 27.56
CA ASP A 85 -16.84 2.76 26.87
C ASP A 85 -15.74 3.01 25.82
N GLU A 86 -14.51 2.58 26.08
CA GLU A 86 -13.44 2.53 25.08
C GLU A 86 -13.83 1.63 23.89
N ALA A 87 -14.38 0.44 24.16
CA ALA A 87 -14.84 -0.47 23.11
C ALA A 87 -15.96 0.15 22.24
N LYS A 88 -16.95 0.82 22.86
CA LYS A 88 -18.00 1.55 22.11
C LYS A 88 -17.41 2.63 21.21
N ARG A 89 -16.43 3.39 21.73
CA ARG A 89 -15.72 4.45 20.98
C ARG A 89 -14.96 3.87 19.78
N MET A 90 -14.28 2.74 19.98
CA MET A 90 -13.56 2.04 18.91
C MET A 90 -14.51 1.59 17.79
N LEU A 91 -15.71 1.10 18.11
CA LEU A 91 -16.70 0.70 17.11
C LEU A 91 -17.15 1.89 16.23
N VAL A 92 -17.42 3.05 16.85
CA VAL A 92 -17.77 4.26 16.10
C VAL A 92 -16.60 4.72 15.21
N GLN A 93 -15.37 4.71 15.74
CA GLN A 93 -14.18 5.07 14.96
C GLN A 93 -13.94 4.12 13.79
N ASP A 94 -14.14 2.81 13.97
CA ASP A 94 -14.02 1.82 12.89
C ASP A 94 -15.08 2.06 11.81
N ALA A 95 -16.35 2.29 12.18
CA ALA A 95 -17.41 2.60 11.24
C ALA A 95 -17.08 3.85 10.40
N LEU A 96 -16.59 4.91 11.03
CA LEU A 96 -16.16 6.11 10.32
C LEU A 96 -14.92 5.87 9.45
N PHE A 97 -13.97 5.05 9.90
CA PHE A 97 -12.79 4.69 9.12
C PHE A 97 -13.17 3.92 7.85
N GLN A 98 -14.12 2.99 7.91
CA GLN A 98 -14.63 2.31 6.72
C GLN A 98 -15.25 3.29 5.71
N ARG A 99 -16.01 4.27 6.20
CA ARG A 99 -16.58 5.34 5.36
C ARG A 99 -15.50 6.23 4.75
N PHE A 100 -14.48 6.60 5.51
CA PHE A 100 -13.33 7.32 5.02
C PHE A 100 -12.58 6.53 3.93
N CYS A 101 -12.30 5.25 4.14
CA CYS A 101 -11.69 4.38 3.12
C CYS A 101 -12.50 4.35 1.82
N THR A 102 -13.84 4.34 1.92
CA THR A 102 -14.73 4.39 0.77
C THR A 102 -14.62 5.73 0.03
N LEU A 103 -14.63 6.84 0.76
CA LEU A 103 -14.43 8.19 0.19
C LEU A 103 -13.06 8.32 -0.47
N GLU A 104 -12.01 7.89 0.23
CA GLU A 104 -10.64 7.96 -0.24
C GLU A 104 -10.46 7.18 -1.55
N ASN A 105 -10.91 5.93 -1.60
CA ASN A 105 -10.82 5.10 -2.81
C ASN A 105 -11.71 5.61 -3.96
N LYS A 106 -12.77 6.37 -3.65
CA LYS A 106 -13.59 7.04 -4.67
C LYS A 106 -12.81 8.14 -5.37
N PHE A 107 -11.94 8.88 -4.68
CA PHE A 107 -11.28 10.07 -5.23
C PHE A 107 -9.82 9.86 -5.62
N LEU A 108 -9.07 9.13 -4.81
CA LEU A 108 -7.61 9.09 -4.82
C LEU A 108 -7.10 7.74 -5.35
N PRO A 109 -5.95 7.73 -6.05
CA PRO A 109 -5.38 6.49 -6.56
C PRO A 109 -5.00 5.55 -5.40
N SER A 110 -5.21 4.25 -5.60
CA SER A 110 -4.74 3.24 -4.67
C SER A 110 -3.21 3.10 -4.71
N HIS A 111 -2.64 2.53 -3.65
CA HIS A 111 -1.21 2.22 -3.65
C HIS A 111 -0.83 1.29 -4.81
N ASP A 112 -1.69 0.33 -5.14
CA ASP A 112 -1.50 -0.55 -6.29
C ASP A 112 -1.56 0.19 -7.62
N VAL A 113 -2.49 1.15 -7.76
CA VAL A 113 -2.58 1.99 -8.96
C VAL A 113 -1.29 2.79 -9.16
N VAL A 114 -0.78 3.45 -8.11
CA VAL A 114 0.45 4.25 -8.23
C VAL A 114 1.66 3.36 -8.52
N ARG A 115 1.75 2.21 -7.85
CA ARG A 115 2.78 1.21 -8.14
C ARG A 115 2.72 0.75 -9.60
N ASN A 116 1.53 0.47 -10.12
CA ASN A 116 1.36 0.01 -11.50
C ASN A 116 1.75 1.09 -12.52
N VAL A 117 1.46 2.37 -12.25
CA VAL A 117 1.92 3.48 -13.09
C VAL A 117 3.46 3.58 -13.11
N GLN A 118 4.12 3.42 -11.96
CA GLN A 118 5.58 3.42 -11.90
C GLN A 118 6.18 2.23 -12.64
N LEU A 119 5.64 1.03 -12.43
CA LEU A 119 6.04 -0.19 -13.13
C LEU A 119 5.82 -0.05 -14.64
N TRP A 120 4.72 0.57 -15.07
CA TRP A 120 4.47 0.87 -16.47
C TRP A 120 5.57 1.76 -17.07
N ASN A 121 5.96 2.83 -16.38
CA ASN A 121 7.04 3.72 -16.83
C ASN A 121 8.38 2.97 -16.93
N LEU A 122 8.71 2.13 -15.94
CA LEU A 122 9.90 1.27 -15.98
C LEU A 122 9.85 0.30 -17.17
N LEU A 123 8.68 -0.27 -17.48
CA LEU A 123 8.51 -1.15 -18.63
C LEU A 123 8.81 -0.43 -19.95
N GLN A 124 8.37 0.84 -20.09
CA GLN A 124 8.66 1.68 -21.25
C GLN A 124 10.15 1.97 -21.40
N ILE A 125 10.83 2.31 -20.29
CA ILE A 125 12.29 2.55 -20.28
C ILE A 125 13.04 1.26 -20.67
N ASN A 126 12.69 0.14 -20.06
CA ASN A 126 13.31 -1.15 -20.35
C ASN A 126 13.07 -1.57 -21.80
N TRP A 127 11.89 -1.27 -22.36
CA TRP A 127 11.63 -1.48 -23.78
C TRP A 127 12.48 -0.58 -24.67
N ALA A 128 12.66 0.70 -24.32
CA ALA A 128 13.50 1.60 -25.10
C ALA A 128 14.95 1.06 -25.21
N ILE A 129 15.48 0.55 -24.11
CA ILE A 129 16.81 -0.10 -24.06
C ILE A 129 16.80 -1.42 -24.87
N PHE A 130 15.82 -2.28 -24.65
CA PHE A 130 15.75 -3.57 -25.36
C PHE A 130 15.60 -3.37 -26.87
N SER A 131 14.76 -2.42 -27.30
CA SER A 131 14.51 -2.11 -28.69
C SER A 131 15.71 -1.44 -29.37
N SER A 132 16.52 -0.63 -28.68
CA SER A 132 17.77 -0.11 -29.27
C SER A 132 18.76 -1.22 -29.62
N ASP A 133 18.79 -2.29 -28.81
CA ASP A 133 19.73 -3.40 -29.01
C ASP A 133 19.23 -4.40 -30.07
N HIS A 134 17.91 -4.62 -30.14
CA HIS A 134 17.31 -5.68 -30.97
C HIS A 134 16.62 -5.18 -32.24
N LEU A 135 16.20 -3.91 -32.28
CA LEU A 135 15.46 -3.29 -33.39
C LEU A 135 16.24 -2.15 -34.05
N ASN A 136 17.57 -2.12 -33.91
CA ASN A 136 18.38 -1.20 -34.70
C ASN A 136 18.43 -1.59 -36.19
N ALA A 137 18.71 -0.61 -37.05
CA ALA A 137 18.73 -0.78 -38.50
C ALA A 137 19.64 -1.92 -38.97
N ARG A 138 20.78 -2.12 -38.29
CA ARG A 138 21.72 -3.21 -38.60
C ARG A 138 21.10 -4.58 -38.36
N LYS A 139 20.44 -4.78 -37.20
CA LYS A 139 19.81 -6.05 -36.85
C LYS A 139 18.59 -6.36 -37.71
N ILE A 140 17.77 -5.36 -37.99
CA ILE A 140 16.63 -5.49 -38.90
C ILE A 140 17.10 -5.91 -40.30
N ALA A 141 18.15 -5.28 -40.84
CA ALA A 141 18.71 -5.64 -42.14
C ALA A 141 19.30 -7.07 -42.15
N GLU A 142 19.99 -7.46 -41.07
CA GLU A 142 20.56 -8.81 -40.92
C GLU A 142 19.45 -9.88 -40.95
N GLU A 143 18.38 -9.70 -40.17
CA GLU A 143 17.26 -10.65 -40.09
C GLU A 143 16.37 -10.62 -41.34
N SER A 144 16.15 -9.46 -41.96
CA SER A 144 15.45 -9.33 -43.25
C SER A 144 16.18 -10.16 -44.31
N ARG A 145 17.51 -10.05 -44.40
CA ARG A 145 18.32 -10.81 -45.36
C ARG A 145 18.26 -12.31 -45.12
N LYS A 146 18.24 -12.75 -43.86
CA LYS A 146 18.05 -14.18 -43.52
C LYS A 146 16.69 -14.69 -43.99
N LEU A 147 15.62 -13.90 -43.80
CA LEU A 147 14.29 -14.26 -44.27
C LEU A 147 14.23 -14.29 -45.80
N GLU A 148 14.78 -13.27 -46.47
CA GLU A 148 14.88 -13.21 -47.94
C GLU A 148 15.54 -14.48 -48.49
N LEU A 149 16.72 -14.84 -47.97
CA LEU A 149 17.43 -16.07 -48.36
C LEU A 149 16.61 -17.35 -48.11
N LYS A 150 15.81 -17.38 -47.03
CA LYS A 150 14.93 -18.52 -46.72
C LYS A 150 13.77 -18.62 -47.70
N THR A 151 13.12 -17.50 -48.04
CA THR A 151 12.02 -17.46 -49.00
C THR A 151 12.50 -17.85 -50.39
N ILE A 152 13.66 -17.32 -50.83
CA ILE A 152 14.28 -17.70 -52.11
C ILE A 152 14.52 -19.21 -52.16
N LYS A 153 15.10 -19.80 -51.10
CA LYS A 153 15.30 -21.27 -51.03
C LYS A 153 13.99 -22.05 -51.10
N GLN A 154 12.94 -21.59 -50.42
CA GLN A 154 11.62 -22.23 -50.47
C GLN A 154 10.99 -22.14 -51.86
N TYR A 155 11.08 -20.98 -52.52
CA TYR A 155 10.58 -20.77 -53.88
C TYR A 155 11.30 -21.69 -54.88
N ILE A 156 12.65 -21.72 -54.84
CA ILE A 156 13.46 -22.61 -55.68
C ILE A 156 13.08 -24.08 -55.46
N ASN A 157 12.90 -24.52 -54.22
CA ASN A 157 12.48 -25.89 -53.92
C ASN A 157 11.07 -26.21 -54.43
N LYS A 158 10.13 -25.26 -54.35
CA LYS A 158 8.78 -25.41 -54.90
C LYS A 158 8.80 -25.51 -56.43
N MET A 159 9.68 -24.75 -57.09
CA MET A 159 9.87 -24.75 -58.54
C MET A 159 10.59 -26.01 -59.05
N LYS A 160 11.48 -26.63 -58.25
CA LYS A 160 12.06 -27.94 -58.59
C LYS A 160 11.00 -29.05 -58.77
N GLY A 161 9.80 -28.89 -58.20
CA GLY A 161 8.66 -29.81 -58.38
C GLY A 161 7.74 -29.50 -59.57
N LYS A 162 7.88 -28.34 -60.22
CA LYS A 162 7.07 -27.92 -61.39
C LYS A 162 8.00 -27.47 -62.51
N LYS A 163 8.14 -28.31 -63.55
CA LYS A 163 8.86 -28.09 -64.83
C LYS A 163 9.69 -26.81 -64.90
N LEU A 164 10.99 -26.95 -64.63
CA LEU A 164 12.02 -25.91 -64.73
C LEU A 164 12.41 -25.56 -66.19
N GLU A 165 11.68 -26.04 -67.19
CA GLU A 165 12.09 -25.99 -68.61
C GLU A 165 11.63 -24.74 -69.36
N MET A 166 10.90 -23.81 -68.72
CA MET A 166 10.26 -22.68 -69.43
C MET A 166 10.43 -21.30 -68.79
N LEU A 167 11.23 -21.15 -67.73
CA LEU A 167 11.46 -19.85 -67.08
C LEU A 167 12.95 -19.48 -67.15
N THR A 168 13.23 -18.29 -67.66
CA THR A 168 14.59 -17.73 -67.71
C THR A 168 15.03 -17.29 -66.32
N LYS A 169 16.34 -17.25 -66.10
CA LYS A 169 16.93 -16.84 -64.82
C LYS A 169 16.52 -15.40 -64.42
N GLU A 170 16.34 -14.53 -65.41
CA GLU A 170 15.90 -13.14 -65.22
C GLU A 170 14.43 -13.02 -64.77
N GLU A 171 13.53 -13.86 -65.27
CA GLU A 171 12.13 -13.87 -64.84
C GLU A 171 11.99 -14.34 -63.38
N ILE A 172 12.82 -15.30 -62.96
CA ILE A 172 12.90 -15.76 -61.57
C ILE A 172 13.43 -14.64 -60.66
N ASP A 173 14.52 -13.98 -61.04
CA ASP A 173 15.14 -12.92 -60.23
C ASP A 173 14.21 -11.68 -60.10
N THR A 174 13.45 -11.35 -61.15
CA THR A 174 12.48 -10.23 -61.13
C THR A 174 11.30 -10.54 -60.21
N THR A 175 10.70 -11.73 -60.34
CA THR A 175 9.56 -12.16 -59.50
C THR A 175 9.94 -12.23 -58.02
N VAL A 176 11.13 -12.77 -57.73
CA VAL A 176 11.67 -12.84 -56.37
C VAL A 176 11.90 -11.44 -55.79
N SER A 177 12.43 -10.51 -56.58
CA SER A 177 12.69 -9.14 -56.13
C SER A 177 11.40 -8.38 -55.80
N GLU A 178 10.34 -8.56 -56.59
CA GLU A 178 9.02 -7.97 -56.34
C GLU A 178 8.36 -8.55 -55.08
N GLU A 179 8.41 -9.88 -54.89
CA GLU A 179 7.92 -10.53 -53.68
C GLU A 179 8.67 -10.04 -52.43
N VAL A 180 10.00 -9.97 -52.49
CA VAL A 180 10.84 -9.46 -51.39
C VAL A 180 10.52 -8.00 -51.07
N ALA A 181 10.39 -7.14 -52.08
CA ALA A 181 10.04 -5.73 -51.90
C ALA A 181 8.67 -5.56 -51.24
N SER A 182 7.67 -6.39 -51.60
CA SER A 182 6.33 -6.35 -51.00
C SER A 182 6.30 -6.87 -49.54
N MET A 183 7.21 -7.76 -49.18
CA MET A 183 7.28 -8.38 -47.84
C MET A 183 8.03 -7.53 -46.83
N LYS A 184 9.00 -6.72 -47.27
CA LYS A 184 9.93 -6.00 -46.38
C LYS A 184 9.22 -5.12 -45.31
N PRO A 185 8.20 -4.30 -45.64
CA PRO A 185 7.47 -3.53 -44.63
C PRO A 185 6.65 -4.41 -43.67
N LYS A 186 6.08 -5.52 -44.18
CA LYS A 186 5.33 -6.49 -43.37
C LYS A 186 6.27 -7.24 -42.41
N PHE A 187 7.49 -7.51 -42.85
CA PHE A 187 8.52 -8.16 -42.03
C PHE A 187 8.91 -7.28 -40.85
N GLU A 188 9.22 -6.00 -41.07
CA GLU A 188 9.64 -5.11 -39.98
C GLU A 188 8.57 -5.00 -38.89
N ALA A 189 7.30 -4.89 -39.27
CA ALA A 189 6.18 -4.87 -38.32
C ALA A 189 6.05 -6.21 -37.55
N LEU A 190 6.11 -7.35 -38.25
CA LEU A 190 6.02 -8.68 -37.62
C LEU A 190 7.23 -8.97 -36.72
N TYR A 191 8.43 -8.57 -37.14
CA TYR A 191 9.67 -8.72 -36.38
C TYR A 191 9.63 -7.87 -35.11
N THR A 192 9.19 -6.62 -35.21
CA THR A 192 8.98 -5.74 -34.06
C THR A 192 7.97 -6.34 -33.08
N GLN A 193 6.84 -6.87 -33.56
CA GLN A 193 5.85 -7.52 -32.71
C GLN A 193 6.40 -8.80 -32.08
N SER A 194 7.19 -9.60 -32.80
CA SER A 194 7.84 -10.79 -32.27
C SER A 194 8.81 -10.45 -31.15
N LYS A 195 9.66 -9.42 -31.33
CA LYS A 195 10.57 -8.92 -30.29
C LYS A 195 9.84 -8.32 -29.10
N ARG A 196 8.72 -7.65 -29.32
CA ARG A 196 7.83 -7.20 -28.24
C ARG A 196 7.27 -8.37 -27.44
N ASN A 197 6.83 -9.44 -28.10
CA ASN A 197 6.33 -10.64 -27.42
C ASN A 197 7.43 -11.33 -26.59
N GLU A 198 8.64 -11.44 -27.14
CA GLU A 198 9.82 -11.98 -26.44
C GLU A 198 10.13 -11.15 -25.19
N PHE A 199 10.18 -9.83 -25.32
CA PHE A 199 10.37 -8.92 -24.18
C PHE A 199 9.27 -9.10 -23.12
N CYS A 200 8.00 -9.17 -23.54
CA CYS A 200 6.88 -9.40 -22.62
C CYS A 200 7.02 -10.71 -21.86
N GLN A 201 7.48 -11.78 -22.51
CA GLN A 201 7.68 -13.07 -21.88
C GLN A 201 8.79 -13.02 -20.82
N GLN A 202 9.89 -12.31 -21.09
CA GLN A 202 10.98 -12.12 -20.13
C GLN A 202 10.54 -11.32 -18.90
N GLN A 203 9.66 -10.33 -19.09
CA GLN A 203 9.18 -9.46 -18.00
C GLN A 203 8.00 -10.06 -17.21
N SER A 204 7.36 -11.12 -17.72
CA SER A 204 6.09 -11.65 -17.16
C SER A 204 6.18 -12.17 -15.73
N SER A 205 7.37 -12.54 -15.24
CA SER A 205 7.58 -13.02 -13.86
C SER A 205 7.67 -11.91 -12.81
N HIS A 206 7.99 -10.68 -13.22
CA HIS A 206 8.25 -9.56 -12.31
C HIS A 206 7.19 -8.44 -12.40
N MET A 207 6.26 -8.57 -13.35
CA MET A 207 5.31 -7.52 -13.71
C MET A 207 3.87 -7.99 -13.59
N PRO A 208 2.94 -7.12 -13.15
CA PRO A 208 1.51 -7.41 -13.18
C PRO A 208 1.04 -7.80 -14.59
N LYS A 209 0.20 -8.83 -14.66
CA LYS A 209 -0.33 -9.37 -15.92
C LYS A 209 -1.01 -8.30 -16.77
N GLU A 210 -1.81 -7.43 -16.14
CA GLU A 210 -2.50 -6.33 -16.81
C GLU A 210 -1.54 -5.42 -17.59
N LEU A 211 -0.42 -5.02 -16.98
CA LEU A 211 0.57 -4.16 -17.63
C LEU A 211 1.22 -4.86 -18.82
N ILE A 212 1.57 -6.14 -18.67
CA ILE A 212 2.16 -6.94 -19.74
C ILE A 212 1.19 -7.09 -20.91
N ASP A 213 -0.09 -7.34 -20.63
CA ASP A 213 -1.11 -7.52 -21.66
C ASP A 213 -1.36 -6.20 -22.42
N CYS A 214 -1.46 -5.06 -21.72
CA CYS A 214 -1.52 -3.73 -22.33
C CYS A 214 -0.29 -3.45 -23.22
N PHE A 215 0.90 -3.72 -22.69
CA PHE A 215 2.16 -3.47 -23.39
C PHE A 215 2.28 -4.33 -24.65
N ARG A 216 1.96 -5.63 -24.55
CA ARG A 216 1.98 -6.59 -25.67
C ARG A 216 1.04 -6.17 -26.79
N ALA A 217 -0.14 -5.65 -26.43
CA ALA A 217 -1.14 -5.13 -27.36
C ALA A 217 -0.82 -3.73 -27.91
N ASN A 218 0.30 -3.12 -27.50
CA ASN A 218 0.67 -1.74 -27.82
C ASN A 218 -0.42 -0.72 -27.44
N LYS A 219 -1.09 -0.94 -26.31
CA LYS A 219 -2.08 -0.03 -25.73
C LYS A 219 -1.48 0.69 -24.53
N ALA A 220 -1.88 1.95 -24.32
CA ALA A 220 -1.52 2.67 -23.10
C ALA A 220 -2.13 1.98 -21.86
N TYR A 221 -1.41 2.03 -20.74
CA TYR A 221 -1.97 1.68 -19.44
C TYR A 221 -2.72 2.89 -18.89
N GLU A 222 -4.04 2.75 -18.79
CA GLU A 222 -4.94 3.77 -18.24
C GLU A 222 -5.41 3.32 -16.86
N PRO A 223 -4.75 3.75 -15.77
CA PRO A 223 -5.20 3.39 -14.44
C PRO A 223 -6.62 3.90 -14.18
N PHE A 224 -7.42 3.13 -13.44
CA PHE A 224 -8.71 3.61 -12.96
C PHE A 224 -8.47 4.70 -11.90
N ILE A 225 -8.48 5.95 -12.37
CA ILE A 225 -8.42 7.16 -11.55
C ILE A 225 -9.59 8.05 -11.94
N THR A 226 -10.11 8.80 -10.96
CA THR A 226 -11.14 9.79 -11.24
C THR A 226 -10.64 10.83 -12.23
N LYS A 227 -11.58 11.49 -12.93
CA LYS A 227 -11.25 12.60 -13.80
C LYS A 227 -10.48 13.68 -13.04
N ASP A 228 -10.95 14.06 -11.86
CA ASP A 228 -10.29 15.08 -11.02
C ASP A 228 -8.87 14.66 -10.63
N ALA A 229 -8.66 13.41 -10.19
CA ALA A 229 -7.33 12.91 -9.89
C ALA A 229 -6.38 12.91 -11.10
N ARG A 230 -6.91 12.65 -12.30
CA ARG A 230 -6.14 12.73 -13.55
C ARG A 230 -5.78 14.17 -13.89
N ASP A 231 -6.78 15.06 -13.88
CA ASP A 231 -6.65 16.45 -14.28
C ASP A 231 -5.70 17.22 -13.34
N PHE A 232 -5.79 16.97 -12.03
CA PHE A 232 -4.92 17.56 -11.02
C PHE A 232 -3.63 16.78 -10.75
N LYS A 233 -3.41 15.67 -11.48
CA LYS A 233 -2.23 14.79 -11.32
C LYS A 233 -2.00 14.40 -9.85
N TRP A 234 -3.05 13.89 -9.21
CA TRP A 234 -2.95 13.40 -7.83
C TRP A 234 -2.09 12.15 -7.73
N THR A 235 -1.38 12.05 -6.62
CA THR A 235 -0.34 11.08 -6.30
C THR A 235 -0.61 10.48 -4.92
N LEU A 236 0.29 9.60 -4.46
CA LEU A 236 0.28 9.10 -3.08
C LEU A 236 0.39 10.23 -2.04
N TYR A 237 1.00 11.37 -2.37
CA TYR A 237 1.11 12.49 -1.44
C TYR A 237 -0.24 13.19 -1.22
N ASP A 238 -1.08 13.26 -2.26
CA ASP A 238 -2.44 13.79 -2.15
C ASP A 238 -3.30 12.85 -1.29
N ARG A 239 -3.09 11.53 -1.43
CA ARG A 239 -3.68 10.53 -0.54
C ARG A 239 -3.25 10.72 0.91
N LYS A 240 -1.94 10.81 1.17
CA LYS A 240 -1.40 11.04 2.52
C LYS A 240 -1.89 12.33 3.15
N GLY A 241 -2.05 13.41 2.36
CA GLY A 241 -2.64 14.66 2.83
C GLY A 241 -4.12 14.53 3.20
N ALA A 242 -4.88 13.70 2.49
CA ALA A 242 -6.26 13.38 2.84
C ALA A 242 -6.35 12.53 4.13
N GLU A 243 -5.51 11.49 4.25
CA GLU A 243 -5.40 10.64 5.44
C GLU A 243 -5.05 11.46 6.70
N GLU A 244 -4.12 12.42 6.58
CA GLU A 244 -3.78 13.32 7.68
C GLU A 244 -4.93 14.25 8.04
N SER A 245 -5.58 14.86 7.04
CA SER A 245 -6.76 15.71 7.26
C SER A 245 -7.86 14.94 8.01
N TRP A 246 -8.08 13.69 7.62
CA TRP A 246 -8.99 12.77 8.29
C TRP A 246 -8.59 12.52 9.75
N GLY A 247 -7.33 12.14 9.98
CA GLY A 247 -6.83 11.89 11.33
C GLY A 247 -6.95 13.11 12.25
N MET A 248 -6.68 14.30 11.73
CA MET A 248 -6.84 15.56 12.47
C MET A 248 -8.30 15.87 12.78
N TRP A 249 -9.20 15.68 11.80
CA TRP A 249 -10.64 15.83 12.04
C TRP A 249 -11.13 14.84 13.10
N LEU A 250 -10.82 13.55 12.96
CA LEU A 250 -11.24 12.50 13.89
C LEU A 250 -10.75 12.79 15.32
N LYS A 251 -9.50 13.22 15.46
CA LYS A 251 -8.92 13.60 16.76
C LYS A 251 -9.59 14.83 17.37
N SER A 252 -10.04 15.78 16.55
CA SER A 252 -10.73 16.99 17.01
C SER A 252 -12.13 16.72 17.59
N LYS A 253 -12.75 15.59 17.24
CA LYS A 253 -14.15 15.32 17.58
C LYS A 253 -14.40 14.80 18.98
N HIS A 254 -13.35 14.41 19.71
CA HIS A 254 -13.44 13.95 21.10
C HIS A 254 -14.77 13.24 21.37
N PHE A 255 -15.05 12.12 20.68
CA PHE A 255 -16.34 11.42 20.85
C PHE A 255 -16.49 11.03 22.32
N VAL A 256 -17.18 11.87 23.10
CA VAL A 256 -17.33 11.74 24.55
C VAL A 256 -18.37 10.66 24.81
N GLU A 257 -18.21 9.99 25.95
CA GLU A 257 -19.15 9.03 26.51
C GLU A 257 -20.60 9.56 26.44
N ASN A 258 -21.48 8.74 25.86
CA ASN A 258 -22.96 8.84 25.87
C ASN A 258 -23.69 9.80 24.91
N GLU A 259 -23.04 10.58 24.04
CA GLU A 259 -23.78 11.57 23.23
C GLU A 259 -23.81 11.39 21.71
N ALA A 260 -22.86 10.65 21.11
CA ALA A 260 -22.86 10.42 19.66
C ALA A 260 -23.13 8.95 19.35
N THR A 261 -24.37 8.63 18.98
CA THR A 261 -24.66 7.38 18.28
C THR A 261 -23.83 7.30 16.99
N GLU A 262 -23.60 6.09 16.48
CA GLU A 262 -22.96 5.90 15.18
C GLU A 262 -23.60 6.76 14.08
N ASP A 263 -24.93 6.93 14.12
CA ASP A 263 -25.68 7.78 13.20
C ASP A 263 -25.31 9.27 13.33
N GLN A 264 -25.20 9.78 14.55
CA GLN A 264 -24.80 11.18 14.79
C GLN A 264 -23.36 11.41 14.35
N ALA A 265 -22.44 10.50 14.69
CA ALA A 265 -21.05 10.57 14.27
C ALA A 265 -20.91 10.51 12.74
N THR A 266 -21.70 9.65 12.09
CA THR A 266 -21.78 9.55 10.63
C THR A 266 -22.28 10.86 10.02
N LYS A 267 -23.35 11.43 10.56
CA LYS A 267 -23.88 12.70 10.07
C LYS A 267 -22.86 13.84 10.20
N MET A 268 -22.17 13.92 11.34
CA MET A 268 -21.08 14.89 11.53
C MET A 268 -19.95 14.68 10.52
N PHE A 269 -19.56 13.43 10.27
CA PHE A 269 -18.56 13.10 9.26
C PHE A 269 -18.97 13.57 7.86
N GLU A 270 -20.22 13.31 7.46
CA GLU A 270 -20.75 13.72 6.17
C GLU A 270 -20.86 15.25 6.04
N GLU A 271 -21.37 15.92 7.06
CA GLU A 271 -21.63 17.36 7.02
C GLU A 271 -20.37 18.21 7.11
N GLU A 272 -19.39 17.76 7.90
CA GLU A 272 -18.20 18.56 8.16
C GLU A 272 -17.00 18.11 7.34
N PHE A 273 -16.67 16.81 7.35
CA PHE A 273 -15.48 16.32 6.68
C PHE A 273 -15.71 16.09 5.19
N VAL A 274 -16.74 15.31 4.83
CA VAL A 274 -16.97 14.92 3.42
C VAL A 274 -17.26 16.14 2.56
N LYS A 275 -18.19 17.02 2.96
CA LYS A 275 -18.51 18.24 2.19
C LYS A 275 -17.30 19.16 2.01
N GLU A 276 -16.50 19.36 3.06
CA GLU A 276 -15.29 20.17 2.96
C GLU A 276 -14.25 19.50 2.05
N PHE A 277 -14.04 18.19 2.20
CA PHE A 277 -13.14 17.41 1.35
C PHE A 277 -13.53 17.48 -0.12
N GLU A 278 -14.80 17.25 -0.46
CA GLU A 278 -15.30 17.29 -1.84
C GLU A 278 -15.18 18.71 -2.44
N THR A 279 -15.33 19.76 -1.63
CA THR A 279 -15.11 21.14 -2.07
C THR A 279 -13.64 21.39 -2.41
N ARG A 280 -12.73 20.95 -1.54
CA ARG A 280 -11.28 21.06 -1.74
C ARG A 280 -10.78 20.18 -2.89
N ALA A 281 -11.39 19.02 -3.09
CA ALA A 281 -11.10 18.11 -4.19
C ALA A 281 -11.33 18.81 -5.55
N LYS A 282 -12.38 19.62 -5.68
CA LYS A 282 -12.69 20.36 -6.92
C LYS A 282 -11.71 21.48 -7.25
N THR A 283 -10.92 21.95 -6.28
CA THR A 283 -10.00 23.09 -6.44
C THR A 283 -8.52 22.70 -6.29
N ASP A 284 -8.20 21.40 -6.30
CA ASP A 284 -6.85 20.88 -6.07
C ASP A 284 -6.24 21.33 -4.73
N GLN A 285 -7.02 21.25 -3.66
CA GLN A 285 -6.64 21.69 -2.31
C GLN A 285 -6.80 20.57 -1.27
N VAL A 286 -6.67 19.32 -1.70
CA VAL A 286 -6.77 18.14 -0.83
C VAL A 286 -5.66 18.15 0.22
N ILE A 287 -4.43 18.48 -0.18
CA ILE A 287 -3.28 18.61 0.72
C ILE A 287 -3.40 19.89 1.55
N ARG A 288 -3.27 19.75 2.87
CA ARG A 288 -3.28 20.87 3.83
C ARG A 288 -1.94 21.08 4.53
N ASN A 289 -1.18 20.01 4.72
CA ASN A 289 0.17 20.12 5.28
C ASN A 289 1.18 20.40 4.15
N PRO A 290 1.92 21.53 4.21
CA PRO A 290 2.95 21.88 3.24
C PRO A 290 3.96 20.78 2.97
N PHE A 291 4.22 19.92 3.96
CA PHE A 291 5.15 18.80 3.87
C PHE A 291 4.89 17.91 2.65
N PHE A 292 3.63 17.57 2.37
CA PHE A 292 3.30 16.68 1.26
C PHE A 292 3.52 17.33 -0.11
N TYR A 293 3.34 18.65 -0.23
CA TYR A 293 3.72 19.35 -1.45
C TYR A 293 5.23 19.40 -1.64
N VAL A 294 6.02 19.51 -0.56
CA VAL A 294 7.49 19.41 -0.66
C VAL A 294 7.90 18.03 -1.17
N LEU A 295 7.34 16.95 -0.63
CA LEU A 295 7.64 15.59 -1.11
C LEU A 295 7.19 15.37 -2.56
N LYS A 296 6.00 15.85 -2.92
CA LYS A 296 5.48 15.80 -4.30
C LYS A 296 6.38 16.57 -5.27
N GLY A 297 6.92 17.71 -4.83
CA GLY A 297 7.88 18.49 -5.60
C GLY A 297 9.22 17.78 -5.79
N ASN A 298 9.73 17.12 -4.74
CA ASN A 298 10.98 16.35 -4.82
C ASN A 298 10.85 15.19 -5.82
N ASP A 299 9.75 14.42 -5.75
CA ASP A 299 9.47 13.33 -6.70
C ASP A 299 9.31 13.83 -8.16
N ALA A 300 8.75 15.02 -8.36
CA ALA A 300 8.70 15.64 -9.68
C ALA A 300 10.10 16.03 -10.18
N LEU A 301 10.96 16.56 -9.30
CA LEU A 301 12.34 16.93 -9.63
C LEU A 301 13.18 15.70 -10.01
N ASP A 302 13.02 14.58 -9.30
CA ASP A 302 13.67 13.30 -9.63
C ASP A 302 13.28 12.80 -11.03
N ARG A 303 12.04 13.07 -11.46
CA ARG A 303 11.55 12.79 -12.82
C ARG A 303 11.96 13.83 -13.85
N LYS A 304 12.74 14.84 -13.46
CA LYS A 304 13.16 16.00 -14.28
C LYS A 304 12.01 16.89 -14.75
N ASP A 305 10.84 16.79 -14.10
CA ASP A 305 9.72 17.71 -14.32
C ASP A 305 9.87 18.93 -13.40
N VAL A 306 10.75 19.84 -13.82
CA VAL A 306 11.15 20.99 -13.01
C VAL A 306 10.01 21.99 -12.81
N GLU A 307 9.13 22.13 -13.80
CA GLU A 307 7.98 23.04 -13.72
C GLU A 307 6.95 22.54 -12.69
N ALA A 308 6.62 21.24 -12.73
CA ALA A 308 5.75 20.64 -11.72
C ALA A 308 6.35 20.72 -10.31
N ALA A 309 7.67 20.53 -10.18
CA ALA A 309 8.36 20.66 -8.91
C ALA A 309 8.22 22.07 -8.31
N ILE A 310 8.49 23.10 -9.12
CA ILE A 310 8.37 24.51 -8.71
C ILE A 310 6.93 24.83 -8.26
N ASN A 311 5.92 24.40 -9.02
CA ASN A 311 4.51 24.61 -8.67
C ASN A 311 4.16 23.96 -7.33
N CYS A 312 4.68 22.77 -7.04
CA CYS A 312 4.46 22.11 -5.75
C CYS A 312 5.09 22.90 -4.60
N TYR A 313 6.35 23.36 -4.75
CA TYR A 313 6.98 24.17 -3.71
C TYR A 313 6.27 25.50 -3.49
N ASP A 314 5.73 26.11 -4.54
CA ASP A 314 4.91 27.31 -4.41
C ASP A 314 3.62 27.07 -3.62
N ARG A 315 2.95 25.93 -3.85
CA ARG A 315 1.80 25.54 -3.02
C ARG A 315 2.19 25.31 -1.56
N ALA A 316 3.34 24.68 -1.29
CA ALA A 316 3.84 24.51 0.08
C ALA A 316 4.11 25.86 0.77
N ILE A 317 4.71 26.82 0.05
CA ILE A 317 4.97 28.19 0.57
C ILE A 317 3.66 28.94 0.83
N GLN A 318 2.67 28.80 -0.05
CA GLN A 318 1.36 29.44 0.12
C GLN A 318 0.61 28.93 1.35
N LEU A 319 0.71 27.63 1.64
CA LEU A 319 0.07 27.03 2.81
C LEU A 319 0.71 27.46 4.13
N ASP A 320 2.03 27.62 4.16
CA ASP A 320 2.75 28.11 5.34
C ASP A 320 3.91 29.05 4.96
N PRO A 321 3.63 30.35 4.79
CA PRO A 321 4.67 31.32 4.45
C PRO A 321 5.74 31.45 5.54
N THR A 322 5.41 31.19 6.80
CA THR A 322 6.29 31.39 7.94
C THR A 322 7.32 30.26 8.06
N PHE A 323 6.88 29.00 7.93
CA PHE A 323 7.74 27.82 8.12
C PHE A 323 8.04 27.08 6.80
N SER A 324 8.18 27.79 5.68
CA SER A 324 8.48 27.22 4.36
C SER A 324 9.96 27.27 3.95
N VAL A 325 10.90 27.28 4.91
CA VAL A 325 12.34 27.29 4.61
C VAL A 325 12.75 26.13 3.71
N ASN A 326 12.26 24.91 3.98
CA ASN A 326 12.54 23.73 3.17
C ASN A 326 11.97 23.86 1.75
N ALA A 327 10.71 24.30 1.62
CA ALA A 327 10.09 24.53 0.32
C ALA A 327 10.81 25.61 -0.51
N ARG A 328 11.24 26.72 0.12
CA ARG A 328 12.02 27.77 -0.55
C ARG A 328 13.39 27.27 -1.00
N TYR A 329 14.07 26.49 -0.16
CA TYR A 329 15.36 25.89 -0.50
C TYR A 329 15.24 24.96 -1.72
N ASN A 330 14.30 24.01 -1.71
CA ASN A 330 14.10 23.09 -2.83
C ASN A 330 13.63 23.83 -4.10
N LYS A 331 12.81 24.88 -3.95
CA LYS A 331 12.42 25.75 -5.08
C LYS A 331 13.63 26.44 -5.71
N ALA A 332 14.52 27.01 -4.88
CA ALA A 332 15.73 27.66 -5.38
C ALA A 332 16.63 26.67 -6.14
N GLN A 333 16.80 25.45 -5.60
CA GLN A 333 17.54 24.39 -6.27
C GLN A 333 16.90 24.01 -7.63
N ALA A 334 15.57 23.84 -7.67
CA ALA A 334 14.86 23.54 -8.91
C ALA A 334 15.01 24.64 -9.97
N LEU A 335 14.97 25.92 -9.55
CA LEU A 335 15.17 27.07 -10.45
C LEU A 335 16.58 27.14 -11.04
N LEU A 336 17.62 26.82 -10.25
CA LEU A 336 18.99 26.77 -10.74
C LEU A 336 19.14 25.67 -11.81
N THR A 337 18.64 24.47 -11.51
CA THR A 337 18.62 23.35 -12.47
C THR A 337 17.83 23.69 -13.74
N TYR A 338 16.73 24.45 -13.63
CA TYR A 338 15.98 24.93 -14.78
C TYR A 338 16.80 25.87 -15.67
N ALA A 339 17.49 26.84 -15.06
CA ALA A 339 18.30 27.82 -15.77
C ALA A 339 19.48 27.17 -16.51
N GLU A 340 20.17 26.23 -15.87
CA GLU A 340 21.28 25.46 -16.46
C GLU A 340 20.82 24.59 -17.66
N ASN A 341 19.64 23.95 -17.54
CA ASN A 341 19.06 23.16 -18.64
C ASN A 341 18.59 24.03 -19.82
N LYS A 342 18.23 25.29 -19.57
CA LYS A 342 17.81 26.22 -20.61
C LYS A 342 18.99 26.85 -21.36
N LEU A 343 20.16 26.93 -20.72
CA LEU A 343 21.42 27.41 -21.32
C LEU A 343 22.16 26.33 -22.12
N SER A 344 21.87 25.05 -21.88
CA SER A 344 22.51 23.91 -22.54
C SER A 344 21.72 23.34 -23.74
N ARG A 345 20.52 23.87 -23.98
CA ARG A 345 19.70 23.64 -25.19
C ARG A 345 19.84 24.83 -26.13
#